data_AF-A0AAN8TB62-F1
#
_entry.id   AF-A0AAN8TB62-F1
#
_cell.length_a   1.000
_cell.length_b   1.000
_cell.length_c   1.000
_cell.angle_alpha   90.00
_cell.angle_beta   90.00
_cell.angle_gamma   90.00
#
_symmetry.space_group_name_H-M   'P 1'
#
loop_
_entity.id
_entity.type
_entity.pdbx_description
1 polymer ?
#
loop_
_entity_poly.entity_id
_entity_poly.type
_entity_poly.pdbx_seq_one_letter_code
_entity_poly.pdbx_strand_id
1 'polypeptide(L)'
;MKKVRHVDIQDFSFKWEDNDRAHFEESSSTLLPDLKTFGKCRIYLADKTPEFWWRFPNIEQLKLHFIEPGYEVDMPNLEELPLQSLELCFSRPISGYKSIGQASCVVFPSNLKDLSLDRLCLTEEAFSQLASLRNLESLKLRNIYFKPEGRFRQAGYSICWDASDFEFLALKYLLLQNILVTEWRSSQSSFPVLEKLIINKCTIQCDQIPSSFVDIPTLKLIKLIGCNYSLEKSAFNIKNELEEIAGCDSLQVHIQYQPDRYADADFAAECFSVWDQENNRSPLTPFDLSNISP
;
A
#
# COMPACT_ATOMS: atom_id res chain seq x y z
N MET A 1 22.05 -23.70 -26.01
CA MET A 1 22.01 -23.49 -24.55
C MET A 1 20.62 -22.97 -24.17
N LYS A 2 19.95 -23.58 -23.19
CA LYS A 2 18.65 -23.07 -22.70
C LYS A 2 18.92 -21.81 -21.87
N LYS A 3 18.42 -20.66 -22.32
CA LYS A 3 18.51 -19.38 -21.62
C LYS A 3 17.45 -19.36 -20.52
N VAL A 4 17.86 -19.16 -19.26
CA VAL A 4 16.95 -19.12 -18.12
C VAL A 4 16.16 -17.80 -18.16
N ARG A 5 14.84 -17.88 -18.27
CA ARG A 5 13.92 -16.72 -18.36
C ARG A 5 13.10 -16.49 -17.09
N HIS A 6 12.87 -17.57 -16.34
CA HIS A 6 12.06 -17.56 -15.14
C HIS A 6 12.84 -18.29 -14.06
N VAL A 7 13.06 -17.60 -12.94
CA VAL A 7 13.68 -18.17 -11.75
C VAL A 7 12.64 -18.08 -10.65
N ASP A 8 11.91 -19.16 -10.41
CA ASP A 8 10.97 -19.25 -9.29
C ASP A 8 11.70 -19.84 -8.09
N ILE A 9 12.42 -18.98 -7.37
CA ILE A 9 12.96 -19.36 -6.06
C ILE A 9 11.94 -18.92 -5.02
N GLN A 10 11.33 -19.89 -4.34
CA GLN A 10 10.32 -19.65 -3.31
C GLN A 10 10.88 -18.93 -2.08
N ASP A 11 12.16 -19.17 -1.80
CA ASP A 11 12.89 -18.56 -0.72
C ASP A 11 14.40 -18.56 -1.05
N PHE A 12 14.95 -17.40 -1.40
CA PHE A 12 16.39 -17.21 -1.55
C PHE A 12 16.81 -16.09 -0.61
N SER A 13 17.78 -16.37 0.25
CA SER A 13 18.53 -15.37 0.98
C SER A 13 19.99 -15.51 0.61
N PHE A 14 20.65 -14.39 0.34
CA PHE A 14 22.09 -14.33 0.26
C PHE A 14 22.59 -13.70 1.54
N LYS A 15 23.61 -14.31 2.15
CA LYS A 15 24.43 -13.66 3.16
C LYS A 15 25.75 -13.37 2.47
N TRP A 16 26.12 -12.11 2.37
CA TRP A 16 27.45 -11.77 1.89
C TRP A 16 28.47 -12.25 2.93
N GLU A 17 29.47 -13.00 2.49
CA GLU A 17 30.70 -13.15 3.27
C GLU A 17 31.55 -11.87 3.11
N ASP A 18 32.50 -11.65 4.00
CA ASP A 18 33.38 -10.48 3.94
C ASP A 18 34.07 -10.39 2.56
N ASN A 19 34.03 -9.21 1.92
CA ASN A 19 34.50 -8.89 0.56
C ASN A 19 33.72 -9.42 -0.66
N ASP A 20 32.84 -10.42 -0.54
CA ASP A 20 32.09 -10.95 -1.70
C ASP A 20 31.18 -9.89 -2.34
N ARG A 21 30.64 -9.00 -1.51
CA ARG A 21 29.81 -7.88 -1.94
C ARG A 21 30.59 -6.89 -2.80
N ALA A 22 31.79 -6.50 -2.37
CA ALA A 22 32.63 -5.58 -3.12
C ALA A 22 33.00 -6.16 -4.48
N HIS A 23 33.35 -7.45 -4.54
CA HIS A 23 33.64 -8.13 -5.81
C HIS A 23 32.43 -8.25 -6.73
N PHE A 24 31.24 -8.46 -6.16
CA PHE A 24 30.00 -8.47 -6.92
C PHE A 24 29.65 -7.07 -7.44
N GLU A 25 29.77 -6.03 -6.63
CA GLU A 25 29.46 -4.64 -7.02
C GLU A 25 30.50 -4.06 -8.01
N GLU A 26 31.79 -4.44 -7.90
CA GLU A 26 32.86 -4.04 -8.83
C GLU A 26 32.72 -4.65 -10.23
N SER A 27 32.04 -5.78 -10.35
CA SER A 27 31.84 -6.46 -11.62
C SER A 27 30.67 -5.81 -12.39
N SER A 28 30.90 -5.34 -13.62
CA SER A 28 29.85 -4.78 -14.49
C SER A 28 29.20 -5.82 -15.43
N SER A 29 29.52 -7.10 -15.27
CA SER A 29 29.11 -8.17 -16.19
C SER A 29 27.62 -8.49 -16.06
N THR A 30 26.86 -8.50 -17.16
CA THR A 30 25.48 -9.00 -17.11
C THR A 30 25.48 -10.51 -16.82
N LEU A 31 24.76 -10.95 -15.79
CA LEU A 31 24.76 -12.36 -15.37
C LEU A 31 23.69 -13.16 -16.13
N LEU A 32 22.48 -12.62 -16.20
CA LEU A 32 21.33 -13.29 -16.82
C LEU A 32 20.50 -12.29 -17.65
N PRO A 33 20.98 -11.90 -18.84
CA PRO A 33 20.31 -10.90 -19.67
C PRO A 33 18.95 -11.36 -20.22
N ASP A 34 18.68 -12.67 -20.25
CA ASP A 34 17.39 -13.21 -20.71
C ASP A 34 16.36 -13.40 -19.57
N LEU A 35 16.72 -13.07 -18.32
CA LEU A 35 15.84 -13.22 -17.17
C LEU A 35 14.70 -12.19 -17.22
N LYS A 36 13.46 -12.68 -17.16
CA LYS A 36 12.23 -11.87 -17.22
C LYS A 36 11.51 -11.81 -15.88
N THR A 37 11.54 -12.89 -15.11
CA THR A 37 10.84 -12.95 -13.84
C THR A 37 11.73 -13.51 -12.75
N PHE A 38 11.72 -12.86 -11.59
CA PHE A 38 12.30 -13.38 -10.36
C PHE A 38 11.18 -13.84 -9.42
N GLY A 39 11.40 -14.95 -8.73
CA GLY A 39 10.55 -15.44 -7.65
C GLY A 39 10.57 -14.50 -6.45
N LYS A 40 10.01 -14.92 -5.31
CA LYS A 40 10.00 -14.10 -4.09
C LYS A 40 11.41 -14.08 -3.48
N CYS A 41 12.16 -13.01 -3.73
CA CYS A 41 13.49 -12.81 -3.18
C CYS A 41 13.39 -12.29 -1.75
N ARG A 42 13.99 -12.99 -0.78
CA ARG A 42 14.10 -12.48 0.59
C ARG A 42 15.42 -11.76 0.74
N ILE A 43 15.37 -10.46 1.02
CA ILE A 43 16.56 -9.63 1.14
C ILE A 43 16.61 -8.97 2.50
N TYR A 44 17.81 -8.90 3.08
CA TYR A 44 18.05 -8.01 4.19
C TYR A 44 18.20 -6.58 3.65
N LEU A 45 17.81 -5.59 4.44
CA LEU A 45 17.93 -4.20 4.00
C LEU A 45 19.38 -3.75 3.79
N ALA A 46 20.32 -4.34 4.52
CA ALA A 46 21.75 -4.11 4.31
C ALA A 46 22.20 -4.43 2.87
N ASP A 47 21.42 -5.25 2.17
CA ASP A 47 21.76 -5.86 0.88
C ASP A 47 20.94 -5.30 -0.29
N LYS A 48 20.27 -4.17 -0.08
CA LYS A 48 19.30 -3.56 -1.02
C LYS A 48 19.92 -2.86 -2.24
N THR A 49 21.21 -3.04 -2.52
CA THR A 49 21.94 -2.20 -3.48
C THR A 49 21.31 -2.25 -4.89
N PRO A 50 20.97 -1.08 -5.49
CA PRO A 50 20.40 -1.01 -6.85
C PRO A 50 21.25 -1.73 -7.90
N GLU A 51 22.58 -1.72 -7.71
CA GLU A 51 23.59 -2.32 -8.56
C GLU A 51 23.37 -3.82 -8.77
N PHE A 52 22.76 -4.49 -7.79
CA PHE A 52 22.39 -5.90 -7.91
C PHE A 52 21.40 -6.13 -9.05
N TRP A 53 20.42 -5.24 -9.18
CA TRP A 53 19.33 -5.40 -10.16
C TRP A 53 19.76 -5.07 -11.58
N TRP A 54 20.78 -4.24 -11.77
CA TRP A 54 21.37 -3.95 -13.09
C TRP A 54 21.92 -5.19 -13.79
N ARG A 55 22.21 -6.27 -13.06
CA ARG A 55 22.63 -7.56 -13.64
C ARG A 55 21.50 -8.29 -14.38
N PHE A 56 20.25 -7.86 -14.17
CA PHE A 56 19.04 -8.40 -14.78
C PHE A 56 18.33 -7.31 -15.59
N PRO A 57 18.96 -6.75 -16.65
CA PRO A 57 18.49 -5.54 -17.32
C PRO A 57 17.14 -5.70 -18.03
N ASN A 58 16.66 -6.92 -18.22
CA ASN A 58 15.40 -7.23 -18.90
C ASN A 58 14.31 -7.76 -17.96
N ILE A 59 14.48 -7.59 -16.65
CA ILE A 59 13.51 -8.04 -15.64
C ILE A 59 12.19 -7.27 -15.76
N GLU A 60 11.09 -8.00 -15.89
CA GLU A 60 9.74 -7.46 -16.05
C GLU A 60 8.88 -7.66 -14.80
N GLN A 61 9.19 -8.69 -13.99
CA GLN A 61 8.44 -9.01 -12.78
C GLN A 61 9.38 -9.27 -11.61
N LEU A 62 9.16 -8.55 -10.51
CA LEU A 62 9.99 -8.63 -9.32
C LEU A 62 9.15 -8.71 -8.05
N LYS A 63 9.51 -9.63 -7.16
CA LYS A 63 8.89 -9.79 -5.84
C LYS A 63 9.96 -9.75 -4.76
N LEU A 64 9.90 -8.75 -3.90
CA LEU A 64 10.87 -8.53 -2.83
C LEU A 64 10.19 -8.69 -1.46
N HIS A 65 10.86 -9.42 -0.58
CA HIS A 65 10.47 -9.58 0.81
C HIS A 65 11.62 -9.17 1.73
N PHE A 66 11.44 -8.06 2.43
CA PHE A 66 12.43 -7.51 3.35
C PHE A 66 12.28 -8.13 4.75
N ILE A 67 13.31 -8.80 5.26
CA ILE A 67 13.23 -9.56 6.53
C ILE A 67 13.30 -8.65 7.77
N GLU A 68 14.07 -7.56 7.73
CA GLU A 68 14.28 -6.70 8.90
C GLU A 68 14.19 -5.23 8.48
N PRO A 69 13.05 -4.54 8.70
CA PRO A 69 13.02 -3.10 8.57
C PRO A 69 13.80 -2.46 9.73
N GLY A 70 14.92 -1.82 9.42
CA GLY A 70 15.57 -0.87 10.34
C GLY A 70 14.67 0.33 10.58
N TYR A 71 14.98 1.15 11.59
CA TYR A 71 14.22 2.36 11.90
C TYR A 71 14.39 3.49 10.86
N GLU A 72 15.32 3.33 9.92
CA GLU A 72 15.56 4.19 8.77
C GLU A 72 15.80 3.30 7.55
N VAL A 73 14.90 3.34 6.57
CA VAL A 73 14.97 2.48 5.38
C VAL A 73 14.95 3.34 4.14
N ASP A 74 16.12 3.57 3.55
CA ASP A 74 16.21 4.03 2.18
C ASP A 74 15.66 2.91 1.28
N MET A 75 14.55 3.16 0.62
CA MET A 75 13.96 2.18 -0.28
C MET A 75 14.85 1.94 -1.51
N PRO A 76 14.82 0.74 -2.13
CA PRO A 76 15.61 0.50 -3.32
C PRO A 76 15.16 1.43 -4.44
N ASN A 77 16.11 2.09 -5.11
CA ASN A 77 15.80 2.79 -6.35
C ASN A 77 15.61 1.74 -7.45
N LEU A 78 14.38 1.57 -7.91
CA LEU A 78 14.00 0.63 -8.95
C LEU A 78 13.61 1.35 -10.25
N GLU A 79 13.78 2.67 -10.33
CA GLU A 79 13.30 3.52 -11.43
C GLU A 79 13.84 3.08 -12.81
N GLU A 80 15.11 2.68 -12.85
CA GLU A 80 15.81 2.33 -14.08
C GLU A 80 15.46 0.92 -14.61
N LEU A 81 14.71 0.12 -13.85
CA LEU A 81 14.36 -1.24 -14.26
C LEU A 81 13.10 -1.23 -15.15
N PRO A 82 13.04 -2.06 -16.21
CA PRO A 82 11.87 -2.14 -17.09
C PRO A 82 10.73 -2.99 -16.49
N LEU A 83 10.47 -2.81 -15.19
CA LEU A 83 9.46 -3.57 -14.45
C LEU A 83 8.05 -3.21 -14.91
N GLN A 84 7.26 -4.25 -15.16
CA GLN A 84 5.82 -4.17 -15.41
C GLN A 84 5.01 -4.65 -14.19
N SER A 85 5.61 -5.49 -13.33
CA SER A 85 4.99 -5.96 -12.09
C SER A 85 5.98 -5.93 -10.93
N LEU A 86 5.53 -5.35 -9.81
CA LEU A 86 6.32 -5.24 -8.59
C LEU A 86 5.50 -5.63 -7.36
N GLU A 87 6.05 -6.52 -6.53
CA GLU A 87 5.54 -6.84 -5.20
C GLU A 87 6.60 -6.49 -4.15
N LEU A 88 6.27 -5.57 -3.25
CA LEU A 88 7.10 -5.20 -2.11
C LEU A 88 6.41 -5.65 -0.82
N CYS A 89 7.11 -6.45 -0.03
CA CYS A 89 6.60 -7.05 1.19
C CYS A 89 7.64 -6.87 2.30
N PHE A 90 7.22 -6.49 3.50
CA PHE A 90 8.10 -6.40 4.66
C PHE A 90 7.71 -7.46 5.70
N SER A 91 8.65 -8.03 6.43
CA SER A 91 8.35 -8.99 7.50
C SER A 91 7.73 -8.33 8.73
N ARG A 92 7.99 -7.03 8.94
CA ARG A 92 7.36 -6.23 10.00
C ARG A 92 6.84 -4.91 9.42
N PRO A 93 5.78 -4.32 9.97
CA PRO A 93 5.32 -3.01 9.56
C PRO A 93 6.42 -1.96 9.80
N ILE A 94 6.57 -1.03 8.84
CA ILE A 94 7.39 0.17 9.04
C ILE A 94 6.62 1.06 10.03
N SER A 95 6.87 0.92 11.33
CA SER A 95 6.15 1.66 12.37
C SER A 95 6.40 3.17 12.24
N GLY A 96 5.37 3.94 11.85
CA GLY A 96 5.49 5.35 11.49
C GLY A 96 5.89 6.33 12.63
N TYR A 97 6.02 5.85 13.87
CA TYR A 97 6.27 6.67 15.06
C TYR A 97 7.69 6.53 15.63
N LYS A 98 8.34 5.38 15.41
CA LYS A 98 9.75 5.16 15.83
C LYS A 98 10.73 5.26 14.66
N SER A 99 10.22 5.32 13.43
CA SER A 99 11.03 5.59 12.26
C SER A 99 11.04 7.10 11.98
N ILE A 100 12.22 7.70 12.09
CA ILE A 100 12.52 8.96 11.41
C ILE A 100 12.61 8.69 9.89
N GLY A 101 12.71 7.41 9.48
CA GLY A 101 12.58 6.91 8.12
C GLY A 101 11.18 7.07 7.55
N GLN A 102 11.02 8.12 6.74
CA GLN A 102 9.86 8.42 5.94
C GLN A 102 9.82 7.47 4.72
N ALA A 103 8.66 6.98 4.32
CA ALA A 103 8.49 6.35 3.01
C ALA A 103 8.49 7.39 1.86
N SER A 104 9.21 8.49 2.01
CA SER A 104 9.44 9.48 0.96
C SER A 104 10.31 8.94 -0.18
N CYS A 105 10.94 7.76 -0.02
CA CYS A 105 12.02 7.31 -0.91
C CYS A 105 11.70 6.10 -1.82
N VAL A 106 10.45 5.64 -1.98
CA VAL A 106 10.18 4.58 -2.98
C VAL A 106 10.01 5.20 -4.36
N VAL A 107 11.09 5.30 -5.14
CA VAL A 107 10.94 5.69 -6.54
C VAL A 107 10.48 4.47 -7.35
N PHE A 108 9.22 4.50 -7.77
CA PHE A 108 8.61 3.42 -8.54
C PHE A 108 9.01 3.51 -10.02
N PRO A 109 9.34 2.39 -10.69
CA PRO A 109 9.53 2.37 -12.13
C PRO A 109 8.27 2.80 -12.88
N SER A 110 8.45 3.65 -13.90
CA SER A 110 7.35 4.30 -14.63
C SER A 110 6.53 3.36 -15.52
N ASN A 111 7.05 2.18 -15.86
CA ASN A 111 6.41 1.20 -16.73
C ASN A 111 5.51 0.20 -15.99
N LEU A 112 5.30 0.38 -14.69
CA LEU A 112 4.50 -0.54 -13.87
C LEU A 112 3.04 -0.59 -14.33
N LYS A 113 2.52 -1.82 -14.39
CA LYS A 113 1.12 -2.16 -14.64
C LYS A 113 0.47 -2.82 -13.44
N ASP A 114 1.21 -3.63 -12.67
CA ASP A 114 0.74 -4.27 -11.43
C ASP A 114 1.67 -3.94 -10.27
N LEU A 115 1.13 -3.33 -9.23
CA LEU A 115 1.85 -3.01 -8.01
C LEU A 115 1.15 -3.61 -6.79
N SER A 116 1.95 -4.23 -5.93
CA SER A 116 1.50 -4.82 -4.69
C SER A 116 2.40 -4.38 -3.54
N LEU A 117 1.82 -3.70 -2.56
CA LEU A 117 2.50 -3.19 -1.37
C LEU A 117 1.95 -3.89 -0.13
N ASP A 118 2.82 -4.45 0.70
CA ASP A 118 2.44 -5.19 1.91
C ASP A 118 3.30 -4.80 3.12
N ARG A 119 2.65 -4.32 4.19
CA ARG A 119 3.28 -3.85 5.44
C ARG A 119 4.18 -2.61 5.24
N LEU A 120 3.66 -1.59 4.55
CA LEU A 120 4.31 -0.29 4.35
C LEU A 120 3.52 0.86 5.00
N CYS A 121 4.25 1.91 5.36
CA CYS A 121 3.70 3.23 5.66
C CYS A 121 3.71 4.06 4.35
N LEU A 122 2.60 4.66 3.94
CA LEU A 122 2.52 5.53 2.77
C LEU A 122 2.37 6.99 3.19
N THR A 123 3.25 7.84 2.66
CA THR A 123 3.16 9.30 2.75
C THR A 123 2.36 9.87 1.58
N GLU A 124 2.00 11.14 1.66
CA GLU A 124 1.36 11.87 0.57
C GLU A 124 2.26 11.89 -0.68
N GLU A 125 3.56 12.11 -0.50
CA GLU A 125 4.55 12.05 -1.59
C GLU A 125 4.57 10.69 -2.30
N ALA A 126 4.61 9.58 -1.56
CA ALA A 126 4.58 8.24 -2.15
C ALA A 126 3.27 8.01 -2.93
N PHE A 127 2.15 8.49 -2.39
CA PHE A 127 0.85 8.38 -3.04
C PHE A 127 0.76 9.22 -4.33
N SER A 128 1.35 10.42 -4.33
CA SER A 128 1.51 11.27 -5.51
C SER A 128 2.29 10.55 -6.62
N GLN A 129 3.40 9.89 -6.27
CA GLN A 129 4.16 9.08 -7.22
C GLN A 129 3.33 7.93 -7.79
N LEU A 130 2.58 7.22 -6.95
CA LEU A 130 1.69 6.14 -7.39
C LEU A 130 0.63 6.63 -8.39
N ALA A 131 0.00 7.77 -8.12
CA ALA A 131 -0.98 8.38 -9.00
C ALA A 131 -0.37 8.85 -10.34
N SER A 132 0.91 9.23 -10.32
CA SER A 132 1.64 9.65 -11.53
C SER A 132 1.96 8.50 -12.50
N LEU A 133 1.85 7.24 -12.06
CA LEU A 133 2.11 6.05 -12.87
C LEU A 133 1.03 5.85 -13.94
N ARG A 134 1.26 6.40 -15.14
CA ARG A 134 0.30 6.41 -16.25
C ARG A 134 -0.12 5.03 -16.78
N ASN A 135 0.65 3.98 -16.50
CA ASN A 135 0.38 2.62 -16.97
C ASN A 135 -0.15 1.70 -15.87
N LEU A 136 -0.33 2.19 -14.64
CA LEU A 136 -0.69 1.35 -13.50
C LEU A 136 -2.15 0.90 -13.61
N GLU A 137 -2.36 -0.38 -13.92
CA GLU A 137 -3.70 -0.97 -14.09
C GLU A 137 -4.21 -1.66 -12.82
N SER A 138 -3.31 -2.09 -11.93
CA SER A 138 -3.62 -2.88 -10.74
C SER A 138 -2.79 -2.42 -9.54
N LEU A 139 -3.47 -2.02 -8.47
CA LEU A 139 -2.88 -1.58 -7.20
C LEU A 139 -3.45 -2.42 -6.05
N LYS A 140 -2.55 -3.08 -5.31
CA LYS A 140 -2.90 -3.92 -4.15
C LYS A 140 -2.20 -3.37 -2.92
N LEU A 141 -2.97 -2.86 -1.99
CA LEU A 141 -2.51 -2.31 -0.71
C LEU A 141 -2.90 -3.28 0.41
N ARG A 142 -1.90 -3.83 1.12
CA ARG A 142 -2.11 -4.76 2.22
C ARG A 142 -1.38 -4.28 3.47
N ASN A 143 -2.05 -4.30 4.62
CA ASN A 143 -1.45 -3.90 5.89
C ASN A 143 -0.78 -2.51 5.77
N ILE A 144 -1.44 -1.56 5.13
CA ILE A 144 -0.91 -0.23 4.86
C ILE A 144 -1.31 0.73 5.98
N TYR A 145 -0.35 1.56 6.39
CA TYR A 145 -0.57 2.69 7.29
C TYR A 145 -0.45 4.00 6.50
N PHE A 146 -1.48 4.84 6.51
CA PHE A 146 -1.43 6.16 5.87
C PHE A 146 -0.92 7.20 6.87
N LYS A 147 0.17 7.88 6.53
CA LYS A 147 0.75 8.93 7.39
C LYS A 147 0.23 10.30 6.92
N PRO A 148 -0.54 11.04 7.75
CA PRO A 148 -0.95 12.39 7.41
C PRO A 148 0.25 13.34 7.45
N GLU A 149 0.39 14.20 6.43
CA GLU A 149 1.39 15.29 6.43
C GLU A 149 0.75 16.56 7.02
N GLY A 150 1.18 16.96 8.22
CA GLY A 150 0.65 18.15 8.88
C GLY A 150 1.31 18.43 10.23
N ARG A 151 1.59 19.72 10.51
CA ARG A 151 2.30 20.21 11.71
C ARG A 151 1.47 20.25 13.00
N PHE A 152 0.29 19.65 13.02
CA PHE A 152 -0.52 19.60 14.21
C PHE A 152 -0.37 18.24 14.86
N ARG A 153 0.49 18.19 15.87
CA ARG A 153 0.51 17.13 16.88
C ARG A 153 -0.65 17.39 17.84
N GLN A 154 -1.83 16.90 17.53
CA GLN A 154 -2.94 16.78 18.49
C GLN A 154 -3.23 15.29 18.62
N ALA A 155 -3.40 14.81 19.84
CA ALA A 155 -3.75 13.41 20.07
C ALA A 155 -5.13 13.15 19.45
N GLY A 156 -5.24 12.13 18.58
CA GLY A 156 -6.49 11.72 17.93
C GLY A 156 -6.64 12.06 16.45
N TYR A 157 -5.56 12.13 15.66
CA TYR A 157 -5.69 12.39 14.22
C TYR A 157 -6.28 11.21 13.45
N SER A 158 -7.34 11.54 12.71
CA SER A 158 -7.96 10.79 11.63
C SER A 158 -6.90 10.27 10.65
N ILE A 159 -6.71 8.94 10.59
CA ILE A 159 -6.02 8.28 9.46
C ILE A 159 -6.99 8.37 8.28
N CYS A 160 -7.06 9.52 7.61
CA CYS A 160 -7.87 9.71 6.42
C CYS A 160 -7.09 9.20 5.22
N TRP A 161 -7.69 8.34 4.42
CA TRP A 161 -7.18 8.07 3.09
C TRP A 161 -7.91 8.99 2.10
N ASP A 162 -7.24 10.08 1.73
CA ASP A 162 -7.77 11.05 0.77
C ASP A 162 -7.13 10.88 -0.60
N ALA A 163 -7.91 10.36 -1.55
CA ALA A 163 -7.51 10.22 -2.94
C ALA A 163 -8.01 11.38 -3.82
N SER A 164 -8.68 12.39 -3.24
CA SER A 164 -9.42 13.40 -4.00
C SER A 164 -8.54 14.25 -4.92
N ASP A 165 -7.30 14.50 -4.50
CA ASP A 165 -6.30 15.30 -5.23
C ASP A 165 -5.45 14.47 -6.21
N PHE A 166 -5.73 13.16 -6.33
CA PHE A 166 -4.89 12.23 -7.09
C PHE A 166 -5.68 11.49 -8.16
N GLU A 167 -5.15 11.48 -9.39
CA GLU A 167 -5.81 10.87 -10.55
C GLU A 167 -5.10 9.60 -11.04
N PHE A 168 -5.65 8.43 -10.71
CA PHE A 168 -5.14 7.14 -11.16
C PHE A 168 -5.72 6.78 -12.54
N LEU A 169 -5.18 7.41 -13.59
CA LEU A 169 -5.78 7.40 -14.93
C LEU A 169 -5.96 6.03 -15.59
N ALA A 170 -5.13 5.04 -15.26
CA ALA A 170 -5.17 3.71 -15.87
C ALA A 170 -5.67 2.61 -14.92
N LEU A 171 -6.00 2.95 -13.67
CA LEU A 171 -6.25 1.95 -12.63
C LEU A 171 -7.60 1.26 -12.83
N LYS A 172 -7.56 -0.03 -13.16
CA LYS A 172 -8.72 -0.90 -13.37
C LYS A 172 -9.04 -1.76 -12.15
N TYR A 173 -8.04 -2.05 -11.33
CA TYR A 173 -8.16 -2.94 -10.18
C TYR A 173 -7.54 -2.33 -8.92
N LEU A 174 -8.34 -2.20 -7.88
CA LEU A 174 -7.91 -1.74 -6.56
C LEU A 174 -8.26 -2.78 -5.50
N LEU A 175 -7.26 -3.24 -4.77
CA LEU A 175 -7.43 -4.11 -3.60
C LEU A 175 -6.91 -3.41 -2.35
N LEU A 176 -7.75 -3.41 -1.33
CA LEU A 176 -7.46 -2.94 0.01
C LEU A 176 -7.60 -4.13 0.95
N GLN A 177 -6.57 -4.41 1.73
CA GLN A 177 -6.60 -5.52 2.67
C GLN A 177 -6.02 -5.14 4.02
N ASN A 178 -6.76 -5.42 5.08
CA ASN A 178 -6.34 -5.17 6.46
C ASN A 178 -5.87 -3.72 6.65
N ILE A 179 -6.67 -2.77 6.18
CA ILE A 179 -6.41 -1.33 6.29
C ILE A 179 -7.33 -0.76 7.38
N LEU A 180 -6.76 0.08 8.23
CA LEU A 180 -7.48 0.85 9.24
C LEU A 180 -7.41 2.34 8.89
N VAL A 181 -8.55 2.91 8.53
CA VAL A 181 -8.69 4.35 8.26
C VAL A 181 -9.92 4.87 9.00
N THR A 182 -9.90 6.15 9.32
CA THR A 182 -11.07 6.83 9.89
C THR A 182 -12.06 7.23 8.81
N GLU A 183 -11.54 7.75 7.69
CA GLU A 183 -12.32 8.22 6.56
C GLU A 183 -11.63 7.81 5.27
N TRP A 184 -12.41 7.55 4.23
CA TRP A 184 -11.93 7.37 2.87
C TRP A 184 -12.61 8.41 2.00
N ARG A 185 -11.82 9.24 1.32
CA ARG A 185 -12.29 10.27 0.38
C ARG A 185 -11.74 10.00 -1.01
N SER A 186 -12.56 10.28 -2.02
CA SER A 186 -12.14 10.34 -3.41
C SER A 186 -13.03 11.29 -4.19
N SER A 187 -12.47 11.89 -5.24
CA SER A 187 -13.21 12.67 -6.20
C SER A 187 -13.64 11.80 -7.39
N GLN A 188 -14.57 12.30 -8.20
CA GLN A 188 -14.99 11.65 -9.44
C GLN A 188 -13.84 11.44 -10.46
N SER A 189 -12.78 12.25 -10.36
CA SER A 189 -11.59 12.13 -11.22
C SER A 189 -10.52 11.20 -10.65
N SER A 190 -10.65 10.73 -9.41
CA SER A 190 -9.62 9.92 -8.77
C SER A 190 -9.40 8.57 -9.46
N PHE A 191 -10.48 7.91 -9.89
CA PHE A 191 -10.45 6.54 -10.41
C PHE A 191 -11.29 6.38 -11.69
N PRO A 192 -10.97 7.10 -12.78
CA PRO A 192 -11.87 7.29 -13.92
C PRO A 192 -12.17 6.01 -14.71
N VAL A 193 -11.31 4.99 -14.61
CA VAL A 193 -11.42 3.73 -15.37
C VAL A 193 -11.45 2.48 -14.48
N LEU A 194 -11.77 2.65 -13.20
CA LEU A 194 -11.80 1.53 -12.25
C LEU A 194 -12.89 0.53 -12.64
N GLU A 195 -12.53 -0.75 -12.70
CA GLU A 195 -13.45 -1.83 -13.03
C GLU A 195 -13.81 -2.67 -11.80
N LYS A 196 -12.88 -2.81 -10.86
CA LYS A 196 -12.99 -3.72 -9.71
C LYS A 196 -12.40 -3.12 -8.44
N LEU A 197 -13.23 -3.05 -7.40
CA LEU A 197 -12.83 -2.73 -6.04
C LEU A 197 -12.96 -3.97 -5.16
N ILE A 198 -11.89 -4.34 -4.46
CA ILE A 198 -11.90 -5.37 -3.42
C ILE A 198 -11.50 -4.76 -2.07
N ILE A 199 -12.40 -4.86 -1.09
CA ILE A 199 -12.13 -4.49 0.30
C ILE A 199 -12.14 -5.77 1.14
N ASN A 200 -11.03 -6.05 1.81
CA ASN A 200 -10.82 -7.31 2.51
C ASN A 200 -10.34 -7.08 3.93
N LYS A 201 -11.20 -7.33 4.92
CA LYS A 201 -10.91 -7.12 6.35
C LYS A 201 -10.44 -5.69 6.66
N CYS A 202 -10.99 -4.70 5.96
CA CYS A 202 -10.70 -3.29 6.28
C CYS A 202 -11.72 -2.75 7.28
N THR A 203 -11.25 -1.84 8.12
CA THR A 203 -12.07 -1.07 9.06
C THR A 203 -11.97 0.39 8.67
N ILE A 204 -13.10 0.97 8.27
CA ILE A 204 -13.20 2.38 7.88
C ILE A 204 -14.15 3.01 8.88
N GLN A 205 -13.72 3.89 9.80
CA GLN A 205 -14.57 4.32 10.93
C GLN A 205 -15.86 5.04 10.51
N CYS A 206 -15.81 5.83 9.45
CA CYS A 206 -17.00 6.44 8.84
C CYS A 206 -17.83 5.44 8.01
N ASP A 207 -17.36 4.20 7.90
CA ASP A 207 -17.97 3.04 7.24
C ASP A 207 -18.50 3.27 5.82
N GLN A 208 -17.91 4.23 5.09
CA GLN A 208 -18.39 4.64 3.78
C GLN A 208 -17.32 4.43 2.72
N ILE A 209 -17.71 3.73 1.66
CA ILE A 209 -17.07 3.85 0.35
C ILE A 209 -17.48 5.23 -0.20
N PRO A 210 -16.55 6.02 -0.76
CA PRO A 210 -16.88 7.34 -1.29
C PRO A 210 -18.02 7.28 -2.31
N SER A 211 -18.98 8.20 -2.21
CA SER A 211 -20.13 8.24 -3.13
C SER A 211 -19.74 8.54 -4.58
N SER A 212 -18.56 9.14 -4.80
CA SER A 212 -18.00 9.38 -6.15
C SER A 212 -17.76 8.10 -6.96
N PHE A 213 -17.82 6.92 -6.35
CA PHE A 213 -17.79 5.64 -7.07
C PHE A 213 -19.03 5.42 -7.94
N VAL A 214 -20.14 6.11 -7.67
CA VAL A 214 -21.33 6.16 -8.54
C VAL A 214 -21.01 6.80 -9.89
N ASP A 215 -20.02 7.69 -9.95
CA ASP A 215 -19.66 8.40 -11.19
C ASP A 215 -18.67 7.63 -12.07
N ILE A 216 -18.27 6.41 -11.69
CA ILE A 216 -17.28 5.61 -12.42
C ILE A 216 -18.00 4.67 -13.40
N PRO A 217 -18.06 4.99 -14.70
CA PRO A 217 -18.87 4.23 -15.67
C PRO A 217 -18.35 2.81 -15.94
N THR A 218 -17.08 2.55 -15.63
CA THR A 218 -16.42 1.26 -15.87
C THR A 218 -16.56 0.30 -14.70
N LEU A 219 -17.08 0.75 -13.55
CA LEU A 219 -17.12 -0.04 -12.32
C LEU A 219 -18.10 -1.21 -12.45
N LYS A 220 -17.58 -2.44 -12.41
CA LYS A 220 -18.37 -3.67 -12.60
C LYS A 220 -18.50 -4.50 -11.34
N LEU A 221 -17.59 -4.31 -10.38
CA LEU A 221 -17.53 -5.14 -9.18
C LEU A 221 -17.08 -4.36 -7.94
N ILE A 222 -17.87 -4.42 -6.88
CA ILE A 222 -17.43 -4.19 -5.51
C ILE A 222 -17.49 -5.53 -4.78
N LYS A 223 -16.35 -6.00 -4.26
CA LYS A 223 -16.26 -7.21 -3.44
C LYS A 223 -15.82 -6.87 -2.02
N LEU A 224 -16.63 -7.25 -1.05
CA LEU A 224 -16.35 -7.10 0.38
C LEU A 224 -16.07 -8.49 0.98
N ILE A 225 -14.98 -8.61 1.75
CA ILE A 225 -14.56 -9.86 2.39
C ILE A 225 -14.32 -9.59 3.86
N GLY A 226 -15.12 -10.15 4.76
CA GLY A 226 -14.97 -9.94 6.20
C GLY A 226 -15.02 -8.46 6.62
N CYS A 227 -15.88 -7.67 5.99
CA CYS A 227 -16.13 -6.27 6.33
C CYS A 227 -17.36 -6.15 7.25
N ASN A 228 -17.55 -4.97 7.85
CA ASN A 228 -18.72 -4.71 8.67
C ASN A 228 -19.97 -4.39 7.82
N TYR A 229 -21.14 -4.50 8.44
CA TYR A 229 -22.43 -4.28 7.80
C TYR A 229 -22.59 -2.89 7.20
N SER A 230 -21.98 -1.87 7.82
CA SER A 230 -22.06 -0.50 7.33
C SER A 230 -21.36 -0.33 5.96
N LEU A 231 -20.19 -0.94 5.76
CA LEU A 231 -19.53 -0.99 4.44
C LEU A 231 -20.37 -1.78 3.41
N GLU A 232 -21.03 -2.87 3.84
CA GLU A 232 -21.98 -3.60 2.98
C GLU A 232 -23.11 -2.68 2.51
N LYS A 233 -23.72 -1.92 3.44
CA LYS A 233 -24.76 -0.94 3.13
C LYS A 233 -24.27 0.15 2.18
N SER A 234 -23.06 0.67 2.39
CA SER A 234 -22.46 1.66 1.50
C SER A 234 -22.27 1.13 0.07
N ALA A 235 -21.80 -0.11 -0.09
CA ALA A 235 -21.66 -0.74 -1.41
C ALA A 235 -23.02 -0.92 -2.13
N PHE A 236 -24.07 -1.34 -1.39
CA PHE A 236 -25.41 -1.46 -1.96
C PHE A 236 -26.04 -0.10 -2.31
N ASN A 237 -25.77 0.95 -1.53
CA ASN A 237 -26.23 2.30 -1.87
C ASN A 237 -25.63 2.76 -3.20
N ILE A 238 -24.31 2.59 -3.39
CA ILE A 238 -23.64 2.90 -4.67
C ILE A 238 -24.27 2.13 -5.83
N LYS A 239 -24.54 0.83 -5.63
CA LYS A 239 -25.22 0.01 -6.64
C LYS A 239 -26.61 0.55 -7.00
N ASN A 240 -27.44 0.85 -6.01
CA ASN A 240 -28.80 1.33 -6.24
C ASN A 240 -28.82 2.70 -6.93
N GLU A 241 -27.95 3.62 -6.49
CA GLU A 241 -27.82 4.94 -7.11
C GLU A 241 -27.36 4.84 -8.57
N LEU A 242 -26.39 3.96 -8.87
CA LEU A 242 -25.95 3.66 -10.23
C LEU A 242 -27.08 3.10 -11.10
N GLU A 243 -27.90 2.19 -10.56
CA GLU A 243 -29.04 1.61 -11.27
C GLU A 243 -30.10 2.67 -11.58
N GLU A 244 -30.38 3.58 -10.65
CA GLU A 244 -31.32 4.70 -10.85
C GLU A 244 -30.84 5.66 -11.94
N ILE A 245 -29.53 5.92 -12.03
CA ILE A 245 -28.93 6.82 -13.03
C ILE A 245 -28.81 6.15 -14.41
N ALA A 246 -28.29 4.92 -14.47
CA ALA A 246 -28.00 4.22 -15.72
C ALA A 246 -29.20 3.45 -16.29
N GLY A 247 -30.22 3.19 -15.47
CA GLY A 247 -31.39 2.39 -15.84
C GLY A 247 -31.08 0.89 -16.05
N CYS A 248 -29.91 0.40 -15.61
CA CYS A 248 -29.53 -1.00 -15.72
C CYS A 248 -28.62 -1.48 -14.57
N ASP A 249 -28.80 -2.74 -14.14
CA ASP A 249 -27.94 -3.43 -13.17
C ASP A 249 -26.59 -3.79 -13.81
N SER A 250 -25.67 -2.83 -13.77
CA SER A 250 -24.32 -2.94 -14.33
C SER A 250 -23.24 -3.22 -13.28
N LEU A 251 -23.54 -2.98 -11.99
CA LEU A 251 -22.61 -3.14 -10.88
C LEU A 251 -22.95 -4.38 -10.03
N GLN A 252 -21.99 -5.30 -9.93
CA GLN A 252 -22.10 -6.46 -9.04
C GLN A 252 -21.54 -6.13 -7.65
N VAL A 253 -22.31 -6.41 -6.60
CA VAL A 253 -21.85 -6.34 -5.21
C VAL A 253 -21.76 -7.76 -4.65
N HIS A 254 -20.57 -8.17 -4.22
CA HIS A 254 -20.32 -9.50 -3.65
C HIS A 254 -19.86 -9.40 -2.20
N ILE A 255 -20.62 -10.04 -1.30
CA ILE A 255 -20.28 -10.12 0.11
C ILE A 255 -19.77 -11.53 0.42
N GLN A 256 -18.59 -11.60 1.01
CA GLN A 256 -17.99 -12.84 1.48
C GLN A 256 -17.73 -12.76 2.98
N TYR A 257 -18.58 -13.41 3.76
CA TYR A 257 -18.34 -13.59 5.18
C TYR A 257 -17.15 -14.54 5.38
N GLN A 258 -16.19 -14.15 6.20
CA GLN A 258 -15.17 -15.06 6.72
C GLN A 258 -15.45 -15.28 8.20
N PRO A 259 -15.52 -16.54 8.68
CA PRO A 259 -15.53 -16.80 10.11
C PRO A 259 -14.24 -16.26 10.70
N ASP A 260 -14.33 -15.59 11.85
CA ASP A 260 -13.22 -14.97 12.60
C ASP A 260 -12.06 -15.95 12.79
N ARG A 261 -11.19 -16.04 11.79
CA ARG A 261 -9.82 -16.50 11.96
C ARG A 261 -9.04 -15.22 12.12
N TYR A 262 -8.71 -14.94 13.38
CA TYR A 262 -7.81 -13.91 13.88
C TYR A 262 -7.24 -13.07 12.74
N ALA A 263 -7.74 -11.83 12.60
CA ALA A 263 -6.99 -10.80 11.88
C ALA A 263 -5.52 -10.91 12.29
N ASP A 264 -4.59 -10.79 11.34
CA ASP A 264 -3.15 -10.96 11.56
C ASP A 264 -2.77 -10.23 12.85
N ALA A 265 -2.65 -10.98 13.95
CA ALA A 265 -2.87 -10.44 15.29
C ALA A 265 -1.82 -9.39 15.62
N ASP A 266 -0.65 -9.51 14.99
CA ASP A 266 0.47 -8.61 15.09
C ASP A 266 0.18 -7.26 14.43
N PHE A 267 -0.42 -7.20 13.23
CA PHE A 267 -0.75 -5.92 12.58
C PHE A 267 -1.89 -5.21 13.31
N ALA A 268 -2.95 -5.95 13.65
CA ALA A 268 -4.06 -5.40 14.41
C ALA A 268 -3.59 -4.91 15.78
N ALA A 269 -2.80 -5.71 16.52
CA ALA A 269 -2.27 -5.29 17.82
C ALA A 269 -1.29 -4.11 17.70
N GLU A 270 -0.47 -4.02 16.66
CA GLU A 270 0.38 -2.85 16.42
C GLU A 270 -0.45 -1.60 16.11
N CYS A 271 -1.42 -1.68 15.19
CA CYS A 271 -2.31 -0.55 14.88
C CYS A 271 -3.19 -0.14 16.07
N PHE A 272 -3.78 -1.10 16.78
CA PHE A 272 -4.63 -0.85 17.94
C PHE A 272 -3.83 -0.43 19.18
N SER A 273 -2.62 -0.95 19.41
CA SER A 273 -1.79 -0.48 20.54
C SER A 273 -1.35 0.96 20.36
N VAL A 274 -1.12 1.42 19.12
CA VAL A 274 -0.91 2.83 18.81
C VAL A 274 -2.20 3.61 19.07
N TRP A 275 -3.34 3.12 18.58
CA TRP A 275 -4.66 3.74 18.78
C TRP A 275 -5.02 3.90 20.28
N ASP A 276 -4.77 2.88 21.10
CA ASP A 276 -5.11 2.84 22.52
C ASP A 276 -4.12 3.62 23.40
N GLN A 277 -2.85 3.70 23.02
CA GLN A 277 -1.85 4.54 23.71
C GLN A 277 -2.13 6.04 23.55
N GLU A 278 -2.79 6.46 22.47
CA GLU A 278 -3.12 7.86 22.22
C GLU A 278 -4.45 8.30 22.83
N ASN A 279 -5.47 7.43 22.86
CA ASN A 279 -6.76 7.71 23.54
C ASN A 279 -6.64 7.76 25.08
N ASN A 280 -5.62 7.13 25.66
CA ASN A 280 -5.36 7.15 27.10
C ASN A 280 -4.46 8.31 27.57
N ARG A 281 -4.08 9.24 26.69
CA ARG A 281 -3.46 10.52 27.08
C ARG A 281 -4.55 11.59 27.23
N SER A 282 -5.13 11.68 28.44
CA SER A 282 -6.16 12.65 28.81
C SER A 282 -5.81 14.11 28.44
N PRO A 283 -6.82 14.98 28.17
CA PRO A 283 -6.60 16.40 27.99
C PRO A 283 -6.15 17.06 29.29
N LEU A 284 -5.32 18.09 29.14
CA LEU A 284 -4.72 18.92 30.18
C LEU A 284 -5.72 19.34 31.27
N THR A 285 -5.21 19.40 32.50
CA THR A 285 -5.86 19.90 33.72
C THR A 285 -6.65 21.20 33.51
N PRO A 286 -7.77 21.43 34.22
CA PRO A 286 -8.56 22.64 34.07
C PRO A 286 -7.73 23.88 34.40
N PHE A 287 -7.89 24.95 33.61
CA PHE A 287 -7.36 26.28 33.89
C PHE A 287 -7.67 26.70 35.34
N ASP A 288 -6.61 26.96 36.11
CA ASP A 288 -6.70 27.52 37.46
C ASP A 288 -6.92 29.04 37.35
N LEU A 289 -8.15 29.49 37.61
CA LEU A 289 -8.54 30.90 37.63
C LEU A 289 -8.19 31.62 38.96
N SER A 290 -7.29 31.07 39.77
CA SER A 290 -6.87 31.66 41.05
C SER A 290 -5.93 32.87 40.95
N ASN A 291 -5.58 33.36 39.75
CA ASN A 291 -4.67 34.49 39.57
C ASN A 291 -5.30 35.74 38.93
N ILE A 292 -6.50 36.12 39.38
CA ILE A 292 -6.93 37.52 39.29
C ILE A 292 -7.16 38.01 40.72
N SER A 293 -6.28 38.89 41.17
CA SER A 293 -6.33 39.62 42.45
C SER A 293 -5.65 40.97 42.27
N PRO A 294 -5.93 41.98 43.11
CA PRO A 294 -6.84 42.00 44.26
C PRO A 294 -8.17 42.71 44.01
#